data_AF-A0A0L7KB63-F1
#
_entry.id   AF-A0A0L7KB63-F1
#
_cell.length_a   1.000
_cell.length_b   1.000
_cell.length_c   1.000
_cell.angle_alpha   90.00
_cell.angle_beta   90.00
_cell.angle_gamma   90.00
#
_symmetry.space_group_name_H-M   'P 1'
#
loop_
_entity.id
_entity.type
_entity.pdbx_description
1 polymer ?
#
loop_
_entity_poly.entity_id
_entity_poly.type
_entity_poly.pdbx_seq_one_letter_code
_entity_poly.pdbx_strand_id
1 'polypeptide(L)'
;MNENDDICNKIKIVGKEELNNNIKEDINYLNVENNFYRYKGNISFEFLCLDICMQLSIKEYENYLDTINITLRQKIQLQQKKEENIEINMLTNNLLREMMKIKNKLQKLSNLLNALRSNIEKILKNETDMKNMYLTTLNKISINKIKDYSDLEILLETHLQLTDELSGELENMEEKITHYEELMRLNLDYNRNKFILLNAKISFSTLFCSICAVITSLFGMNLKNFIEHNDYAFFIVSIFITSWSIVGIYFTKNINTLLRFFDKYNVK
;
A
#
# COMPACT_ATOMS: atom_id res chain seq x y z
N MET A 1 -18.06 24.59 -27.90
CA MET A 1 -18.09 24.02 -26.54
C MET A 1 -17.96 22.49 -26.55
N ASN A 2 -17.41 21.86 -27.60
CA ASN A 2 -17.46 20.39 -27.78
C ASN A 2 -16.11 19.71 -28.06
N GLU A 3 -14.99 20.41 -28.30
CA GLU A 3 -13.72 19.74 -28.63
C GLU A 3 -12.91 19.31 -27.40
N ASN A 4 -12.94 20.07 -26.30
CA ASN A 4 -12.16 19.73 -25.10
C ASN A 4 -12.75 18.55 -24.31
N ASP A 5 -14.07 18.35 -24.36
CA ASP A 5 -14.75 17.24 -23.70
C ASP A 5 -14.51 15.91 -24.45
N ASP A 6 -14.41 15.96 -25.78
CA ASP A 6 -14.08 14.79 -26.61
C ASP A 6 -12.63 14.33 -26.42
N ILE A 7 -11.69 15.26 -26.25
CA ILE A 7 -10.29 14.94 -25.97
C ILE A 7 -10.16 14.33 -24.57
N CYS A 8 -10.85 14.88 -23.57
CA CYS A 8 -10.84 14.35 -22.20
C CYS A 8 -11.49 12.95 -22.11
N ASN A 9 -12.55 12.70 -22.89
CA ASN A 9 -13.15 11.37 -23.00
C ASN A 9 -12.24 10.38 -23.75
N LYS A 10 -11.57 10.81 -24.83
CA LYS A 10 -10.57 9.97 -25.53
C LYS A 10 -9.41 9.59 -24.62
N ILE A 11 -8.86 10.52 -23.84
CA ILE A 11 -7.76 10.25 -22.91
C ILE A 11 -8.20 9.27 -21.81
N LYS A 12 -9.44 9.40 -21.29
CA LYS A 12 -9.99 8.46 -20.31
C LYS A 12 -10.23 7.06 -20.89
N ILE A 13 -10.63 6.96 -22.15
CA ILE A 13 -10.85 5.66 -22.84
C ILE A 13 -9.50 4.99 -23.13
N VAL A 14 -8.54 5.73 -23.68
CA VAL A 14 -7.19 5.23 -23.98
C VAL A 14 -6.47 4.78 -22.70
N GLY A 15 -6.51 5.57 -21.62
CA GLY A 15 -5.91 5.17 -20.34
C GLY A 15 -6.60 3.96 -19.68
N LYS A 16 -7.88 3.72 -19.99
CA LYS A 16 -8.63 2.56 -19.49
C LYS A 16 -8.37 1.32 -20.35
N GLU A 17 -8.13 1.48 -21.65
CA GLU A 17 -7.70 0.44 -22.58
C GLU A 17 -6.24 0.05 -22.35
N GLU A 18 -5.33 0.99 -22.11
CA GLU A 18 -3.94 0.73 -21.72
C GLU A 18 -3.87 0.05 -20.35
N LEU A 19 -4.70 0.46 -19.38
CA LEU A 19 -4.79 -0.26 -18.10
C LEU A 19 -5.35 -1.68 -18.29
N ASN A 20 -6.35 -1.87 -19.15
CA ASN A 20 -6.90 -3.21 -19.44
C ASN A 20 -5.94 -4.08 -20.25
N ASN A 21 -5.13 -3.49 -21.12
CA ASN A 21 -4.13 -4.18 -21.92
C ASN A 21 -2.91 -4.53 -21.08
N ASN A 22 -2.46 -3.64 -20.18
CA ASN A 22 -1.45 -3.97 -19.18
C ASN A 22 -1.98 -5.05 -18.21
N ILE A 23 -3.25 -5.00 -17.81
CA ILE A 23 -3.88 -6.09 -17.03
C ILE A 23 -3.97 -7.39 -17.84
N LYS A 24 -4.24 -7.34 -19.16
CA LYS A 24 -4.30 -8.53 -20.02
C LYS A 24 -2.93 -9.12 -20.34
N GLU A 25 -1.94 -8.28 -20.60
CA GLU A 25 -0.54 -8.69 -20.75
C GLU A 25 -0.01 -9.21 -19.41
N ASP A 26 -0.47 -8.62 -18.30
CA ASP A 26 -0.19 -9.08 -16.94
C ASP A 26 -0.90 -10.39 -16.57
N ILE A 27 -2.01 -10.73 -17.23
CA ILE A 27 -2.72 -11.99 -16.99
C ILE A 27 -2.23 -13.07 -17.97
N ASN A 28 -1.58 -12.69 -19.07
CA ASN A 28 -1.16 -13.62 -20.12
C ASN A 28 0.10 -14.43 -19.80
N TYR A 29 0.83 -14.11 -18.72
CA TYR A 29 1.89 -15.00 -18.24
C TYR A 29 1.38 -16.21 -17.44
N LEU A 30 0.09 -16.22 -17.05
CA LEU A 30 -0.55 -17.29 -16.27
C LEU A 30 -1.39 -18.25 -17.11
N ASN A 31 -1.11 -18.40 -18.41
CA ASN A 31 -1.95 -19.22 -19.27
C ASN A 31 -1.69 -20.73 -19.09
N VAL A 32 -2.18 -21.27 -17.97
CA VAL A 32 -2.22 -22.70 -17.61
C VAL A 32 -2.91 -23.54 -18.70
N GLU A 33 -3.74 -22.94 -19.56
CA GLU A 33 -4.32 -23.62 -20.74
C GLU A 33 -3.25 -24.21 -21.69
N ASN A 34 -2.03 -23.67 -21.72
CA ASN A 34 -1.00 -24.16 -22.63
C ASN A 34 -0.31 -25.47 -22.19
N ASN A 35 -0.52 -25.95 -20.97
CA ASN A 35 0.05 -27.23 -20.53
C ASN A 35 -0.80 -28.46 -20.91
N PHE A 36 -2.02 -28.27 -21.44
CA PHE A 36 -2.91 -29.37 -21.84
C PHE A 36 -2.34 -30.25 -22.98
N TYR A 37 -1.37 -29.77 -23.76
CA TYR A 37 -0.92 -30.46 -24.98
C TYR A 37 0.42 -31.18 -24.89
N ARG A 38 1.13 -31.16 -23.75
CA ARG A 38 2.46 -31.80 -23.70
C ARG A 38 2.41 -33.34 -23.54
N TYR A 39 1.27 -33.91 -23.17
CA TYR A 39 1.10 -35.37 -23.06
C TYR A 39 0.13 -35.93 -24.10
N LYS A 40 0.55 -35.88 -25.36
CA LYS A 40 -0.01 -36.69 -26.44
C LYS A 40 0.65 -38.07 -26.44
N GLY A 41 0.49 -38.83 -25.36
CA GLY A 41 1.07 -40.17 -25.17
C GLY A 41 0.41 -40.90 -24.01
N ASN A 42 0.52 -42.24 -24.00
CA ASN A 42 -0.05 -43.17 -22.99
C ASN A 42 0.42 -42.83 -21.55
N ILE A 43 -0.15 -41.80 -20.92
CA ILE A 43 0.08 -41.51 -19.50
C ILE A 43 -0.78 -42.47 -18.68
N SER A 44 -0.24 -42.94 -17.55
CA SER A 44 -0.97 -43.82 -16.64
C SER A 44 -2.08 -43.03 -15.93
N PHE A 45 -3.21 -43.69 -15.62
CA PHE A 45 -4.38 -43.04 -15.03
C PHE A 45 -4.07 -42.27 -13.75
N GLU A 46 -3.20 -42.83 -12.89
CA GLU A 46 -2.74 -42.20 -11.65
C GLU A 46 -2.06 -40.84 -11.87
N PHE A 47 -1.29 -40.68 -12.95
CA PHE A 47 -0.59 -39.43 -13.25
C PHE A 47 -1.53 -38.38 -13.83
N LEU A 48 -2.53 -38.81 -14.60
CA LEU A 48 -3.60 -37.92 -15.05
C LEU A 48 -4.40 -37.36 -13.86
N CYS A 49 -4.75 -38.21 -12.89
CA CYS A 49 -5.43 -37.75 -11.68
C CYS A 49 -4.55 -36.78 -10.87
N LEU A 50 -3.27 -37.11 -10.69
CA LEU A 50 -2.33 -36.26 -9.96
C LEU A 50 -2.18 -34.89 -10.62
N ASP A 51 -1.98 -34.87 -11.94
CA ASP A 51 -1.84 -33.65 -12.74
C ASP A 51 -3.07 -32.75 -12.59
N ILE A 52 -4.27 -33.30 -12.79
CA ILE A 52 -5.52 -32.54 -12.63
C ILE A 52 -5.66 -31.99 -11.21
N CYS A 53 -5.38 -32.78 -10.17
CA CYS A 53 -5.47 -32.33 -8.79
C CYS A 53 -4.48 -31.19 -8.49
N MET A 54 -3.23 -31.30 -8.98
CA MET A 54 -2.21 -30.25 -8.80
C MET A 54 -2.59 -28.97 -9.54
N GLN A 55 -3.02 -29.07 -10.80
CA GLN A 55 -3.48 -27.92 -11.59
C GLN A 55 -4.64 -27.20 -10.91
N LEU A 56 -5.64 -27.94 -10.40
CA LEU A 56 -6.76 -27.33 -9.68
C LEU A 56 -6.29 -26.60 -8.42
N SER A 57 -5.33 -27.16 -7.68
CA SER A 57 -4.78 -26.51 -6.48
C SER A 57 -4.01 -25.23 -6.80
N ILE A 58 -3.17 -25.24 -7.85
CA ILE A 58 -2.41 -24.07 -8.30
C ILE A 58 -3.39 -22.99 -8.80
N LYS A 59 -4.41 -23.37 -9.58
CA LYS A 59 -5.44 -22.45 -10.05
C LYS A 59 -6.22 -21.79 -8.91
N GLU A 60 -6.51 -22.54 -7.84
CA GLU A 60 -7.14 -21.98 -6.65
C GLU A 60 -6.25 -20.91 -6.00
N TYR A 61 -4.94 -21.17 -5.90
CA TYR A 61 -3.97 -20.22 -5.35
C TYR A 61 -3.80 -18.96 -6.22
N GLU A 62 -3.73 -19.11 -7.54
CA GLU A 62 -3.73 -17.99 -8.50
C GLU A 62 -4.97 -17.10 -8.31
N ASN A 63 -6.17 -17.70 -8.32
CA ASN A 63 -7.41 -16.96 -8.14
C ASN A 63 -7.47 -16.23 -6.79
N TYR A 64 -6.91 -16.84 -5.74
CA TYR A 64 -6.82 -16.22 -4.43
C TYR A 64 -5.86 -15.02 -4.43
N LEU A 65 -4.70 -15.15 -5.09
CA LEU A 65 -3.73 -14.06 -5.26
C LEU A 65 -4.33 -12.90 -6.08
N ASP A 66 -5.04 -13.20 -7.17
CA ASP A 66 -5.73 -12.21 -8.00
C ASP A 66 -6.79 -11.43 -7.22
N THR A 67 -7.55 -12.13 -6.37
CA THR A 67 -8.54 -11.48 -5.50
C THR A 67 -7.88 -10.49 -4.54
N ILE A 68 -6.71 -10.86 -3.98
CA ILE A 68 -5.91 -9.99 -3.12
C ILE A 68 -5.38 -8.79 -3.92
N ASN A 69 -4.85 -9.03 -5.13
CA ASN A 69 -4.36 -8.01 -6.07
C ASN A 69 -5.43 -6.96 -6.38
N ILE A 70 -6.63 -7.41 -6.76
CA ILE A 70 -7.77 -6.52 -7.05
C ILE A 70 -8.13 -5.70 -5.80
N THR A 71 -8.23 -6.34 -4.63
CA THR A 71 -8.59 -5.67 -3.38
C THR A 71 -7.57 -4.59 -3.02
N LEU A 72 -6.28 -4.86 -3.20
CA LEU A 72 -5.21 -3.89 -2.95
C LEU A 72 -5.30 -2.69 -3.90
N ARG A 73 -5.40 -2.94 -5.21
CA ARG A 73 -5.50 -1.87 -6.23
C ARG A 73 -6.71 -0.99 -5.97
N GLN A 74 -7.86 -1.58 -5.63
CA GLN A 74 -9.09 -0.84 -5.29
C GLN A 74 -8.87 0.07 -4.07
N LYS A 75 -8.25 -0.43 -2.99
CA LYS A 75 -8.03 0.37 -1.78
C LYS A 75 -7.07 1.54 -2.01
N ILE A 76 -6.00 1.33 -2.77
CA ILE A 76 -5.04 2.38 -3.11
C ILE A 76 -5.67 3.44 -4.01
N GLN A 77 -6.42 3.03 -5.04
CA GLN A 77 -7.08 3.96 -5.94
C GLN A 77 -8.16 4.79 -5.22
N LEU A 78 -8.89 4.18 -4.27
CA LEU A 78 -9.83 4.90 -3.42
C LEU A 78 -9.13 5.94 -2.53
N GLN A 79 -7.90 5.68 -2.08
CA GLN A 79 -7.12 6.65 -1.33
C GLN A 79 -6.71 7.84 -2.22
N GLN A 80 -6.14 7.57 -3.41
CA GLN A 80 -5.72 8.63 -4.33
C GLN A 80 -6.88 9.56 -4.73
N LYS A 81 -8.07 9.00 -4.98
CA LYS A 81 -9.28 9.81 -5.28
C LYS A 81 -9.80 10.60 -4.08
N LYS A 82 -9.54 10.15 -2.85
CA LYS A 82 -10.01 10.83 -1.64
C LYS A 82 -9.05 11.92 -1.16
N GLU A 83 -7.78 11.85 -1.53
CA GLU A 83 -6.81 12.93 -1.29
C GLU A 83 -7.19 14.24 -2.02
N GLU A 84 -7.99 14.17 -3.09
CA GLU A 84 -8.60 15.35 -3.74
C GLU A 84 -9.69 16.02 -2.88
N ASN A 85 -10.23 15.33 -1.87
CA ASN A 85 -11.39 15.77 -1.07
C ASN A 85 -11.06 15.91 0.43
N ILE A 86 -9.97 16.59 0.82
CA ILE A 86 -9.69 17.26 2.12
C ILE A 86 -9.91 16.50 3.48
N GLU A 87 -10.54 15.33 3.55
CA GLU A 87 -10.76 14.55 4.79
C GLU A 87 -9.59 13.59 5.09
N ILE A 88 -8.43 14.15 5.45
CA ILE A 88 -7.15 13.42 5.39
C ILE A 88 -6.82 12.52 6.60
N ASN A 89 -7.52 12.55 7.76
CA ASN A 89 -6.92 11.95 8.98
C ASN A 89 -7.59 10.74 9.64
N MET A 90 -8.88 10.44 9.41
CA MET A 90 -9.49 9.22 9.98
C MET A 90 -9.45 8.02 9.03
N LEU A 91 -9.23 8.24 7.74
CA LEU A 91 -9.25 7.18 6.72
C LEU A 91 -7.97 6.32 6.74
N THR A 92 -6.86 6.91 7.17
CA THR A 92 -5.50 6.36 7.05
C THR A 92 -5.25 5.24 8.08
N ASN A 93 -5.67 5.40 9.35
CA ASN A 93 -5.52 4.31 10.32
C ASN A 93 -6.35 3.05 9.97
N ASN A 94 -7.54 3.26 9.40
CA ASN A 94 -8.36 2.14 8.91
C ASN A 94 -7.71 1.46 7.72
N LEU A 95 -7.12 2.22 6.79
CA LEU A 95 -6.47 1.65 5.62
C LEU A 95 -5.16 0.91 5.99
N LEU A 96 -4.39 1.36 7.00
CA LEU A 96 -3.27 0.58 7.56
C LEU A 96 -3.73 -0.75 8.17
N ARG A 97 -4.85 -0.75 8.92
CA ARG A 97 -5.45 -2.00 9.44
C ARG A 97 -5.89 -2.92 8.30
N GLU A 98 -6.42 -2.36 7.22
CA GLU A 98 -6.82 -3.10 6.04
C GLU A 98 -5.62 -3.68 5.27
N MET A 99 -4.50 -2.95 5.18
CA MET A 99 -3.25 -3.47 4.61
C MET A 99 -2.69 -4.62 5.44
N MET A 100 -2.70 -4.51 6.77
CA MET A 100 -2.33 -5.61 7.67
C MET A 100 -3.22 -6.85 7.47
N LYS A 101 -4.53 -6.67 7.25
CA LYS A 101 -5.42 -7.81 6.93
C LYS A 101 -5.06 -8.47 5.59
N ILE A 102 -4.71 -7.68 4.57
CA ILE A 102 -4.27 -8.18 3.27
C ILE A 102 -2.95 -8.95 3.43
N LYS A 103 -1.98 -8.39 4.15
CA LYS A 103 -0.70 -9.05 4.45
C LYS A 103 -0.90 -10.39 5.17
N ASN A 104 -1.80 -10.44 6.16
CA ASN A 104 -2.13 -11.70 6.84
C ASN A 104 -2.76 -12.75 5.92
N LYS A 105 -3.57 -12.35 4.94
CA LYS A 105 -4.12 -13.28 3.94
C LYS A 105 -3.04 -13.79 2.99
N LEU A 106 -2.14 -12.90 2.56
CA LEU A 106 -1.02 -13.21 1.69
C LEU A 106 -0.04 -14.17 2.39
N GLN A 107 0.26 -13.95 3.68
CA GLN A 107 1.07 -14.88 4.47
C GLN A 107 0.45 -16.28 4.57
N LYS A 108 -0.88 -16.39 4.69
CA LYS A 108 -1.56 -17.70 4.69
C LYS A 108 -1.38 -18.42 3.36
N LEU A 109 -1.54 -17.70 2.24
CA LEU A 109 -1.31 -18.25 0.91
C LEU A 109 0.16 -18.71 0.76
N SER A 110 1.11 -17.88 1.19
CA SER A 110 2.54 -18.20 1.17
C SER A 110 2.85 -19.49 1.93
N ASN A 111 2.28 -19.66 3.12
CA ASN A 111 2.49 -20.86 3.93
C ASN A 111 1.93 -22.12 3.24
N LEU A 112 0.77 -22.02 2.60
CA LEU A 112 0.16 -23.13 1.86
C LEU A 112 1.00 -23.52 0.64
N LEU A 113 1.46 -22.52 -0.10
CA LEU A 113 2.26 -22.68 -1.31
C LEU A 113 3.64 -23.26 -0.99
N ASN A 114 4.27 -22.80 0.09
CA ASN A 114 5.51 -23.38 0.62
C ASN A 114 5.33 -24.83 1.09
N ALA A 115 4.17 -25.17 1.67
CA ALA A 115 3.88 -26.55 2.05
C ALA A 115 3.72 -27.45 0.81
N LEU A 116 3.03 -26.97 -0.24
CA LEU A 116 2.91 -27.67 -1.52
C LEU A 116 4.30 -27.91 -2.12
N ARG A 117 5.11 -26.84 -2.25
CA ARG A 117 6.48 -26.90 -2.75
C ARG A 117 7.34 -27.92 -2.00
N SER A 118 7.37 -27.82 -0.67
CA SER A 118 8.16 -28.73 0.18
C SER A 118 7.73 -30.19 0.02
N ASN A 119 6.44 -30.46 -0.17
CA ASN A 119 5.96 -31.82 -0.37
C ASN A 119 6.33 -32.37 -1.75
N ILE A 120 6.24 -31.57 -2.81
CA ILE A 120 6.70 -31.97 -4.15
C ILE A 120 8.20 -32.26 -4.13
N GLU A 121 9.01 -31.38 -3.52
CA GLU A 121 10.46 -31.61 -3.37
C GLU A 121 10.80 -32.88 -2.60
N LYS A 122 10.05 -33.21 -1.55
CA LYS A 122 10.28 -34.45 -0.77
C LYS A 122 10.06 -35.69 -1.62
N ILE A 123 9.02 -35.68 -2.46
CA ILE A 123 8.72 -36.79 -3.37
C ILE A 123 9.84 -36.91 -4.41
N LEU A 124 10.22 -35.80 -5.06
CA LEU A 124 11.31 -35.76 -6.04
C LEU A 124 12.64 -36.27 -5.47
N LYS A 125 12.94 -36.01 -4.19
CA LYS A 125 14.16 -36.47 -3.52
C LYS A 125 14.18 -37.96 -3.18
N ASN A 126 13.02 -38.63 -3.12
CA ASN A 126 12.92 -40.03 -2.71
C ASN A 126 12.50 -40.93 -3.88
N GLU A 127 13.48 -41.59 -4.50
CA GLU A 127 13.23 -42.56 -5.58
C GLU A 127 12.22 -43.66 -5.21
N THR A 128 12.19 -44.06 -3.93
CA THR A 128 11.27 -45.11 -3.47
C THR A 128 9.84 -44.63 -3.52
N ASP A 129 9.60 -43.38 -3.11
CA ASP A 129 8.27 -42.77 -3.14
C ASP A 129 7.81 -42.55 -4.59
N MET A 130 8.71 -42.08 -5.46
CA MET A 130 8.42 -41.96 -6.89
C MET A 130 8.04 -43.31 -7.53
N LYS A 131 8.80 -44.38 -7.24
CA LYS A 131 8.49 -45.74 -7.73
C LYS A 131 7.15 -46.25 -7.19
N ASN A 132 6.83 -45.93 -5.93
CA ASN A 132 5.56 -46.31 -5.29
C ASN A 132 4.34 -45.60 -5.92
N MET A 133 4.53 -44.49 -6.64
CA MET A 133 3.43 -43.79 -7.33
C MET A 133 3.02 -44.45 -8.67
N TYR A 134 3.78 -45.41 -9.20
CA TYR A 134 3.44 -46.14 -10.44
C TYR A 134 2.43 -47.28 -10.20
N LEU A 135 1.24 -46.93 -9.69
CA LEU A 135 0.22 -47.88 -9.22
C LEU A 135 -0.22 -48.91 -10.28
N THR A 136 -0.41 -48.49 -11.53
CA THR A 136 -0.84 -49.36 -12.64
C THR A 136 0.23 -50.40 -12.99
N THR A 137 1.50 -50.01 -12.91
CA THR A 137 2.64 -50.91 -13.16
C THR A 137 2.87 -51.84 -11.98
N LEU A 138 2.70 -51.35 -10.74
CA LEU A 138 2.81 -52.14 -9.51
C LEU A 138 1.76 -53.24 -9.40
N ASN A 139 0.57 -53.02 -9.97
CA ASN A 139 -0.45 -54.06 -10.07
C ASN A 139 -0.02 -55.24 -10.96
N LYS A 140 0.90 -55.01 -11.91
CA LYS A 140 1.37 -56.03 -12.87
C LYS A 140 2.75 -56.59 -12.52
N ILE A 141 3.60 -55.81 -11.85
CA ILE A 141 5.03 -56.09 -11.70
C ILE A 141 5.51 -55.62 -10.31
N SER A 142 6.46 -56.34 -9.70
CA SER A 142 7.16 -55.91 -8.48
C SER A 142 7.89 -54.56 -8.66
N ILE A 143 7.86 -53.72 -7.61
CA ILE A 143 8.54 -52.41 -7.48
C ILE A 143 9.98 -52.42 -8.04
N ASN A 144 10.74 -53.49 -7.79
CA ASN A 144 12.17 -53.58 -8.16
C ASN A 144 12.43 -53.63 -9.68
N LYS A 145 11.38 -53.80 -10.50
CA LYS A 145 11.50 -53.82 -11.97
C LYS A 145 11.20 -52.47 -12.61
N ILE A 146 10.73 -51.46 -11.86
CA ILE A 146 10.53 -50.10 -12.35
C ILE A 146 11.89 -49.39 -12.35
N LYS A 147 12.51 -49.31 -13.53
CA LYS A 147 13.83 -48.69 -13.73
C LYS A 147 13.77 -47.25 -14.20
N ASP A 148 12.63 -46.83 -14.76
CA ASP A 148 12.46 -45.50 -15.33
C ASP A 148 11.25 -44.83 -14.69
N TYR A 149 11.50 -43.68 -14.06
CA TYR A 149 10.49 -42.81 -13.45
C TYR A 149 10.54 -41.39 -14.02
N SER A 150 11.21 -41.20 -15.17
CA SER A 150 11.43 -39.89 -15.78
C SER A 150 10.13 -39.14 -16.09
N ASP A 151 9.07 -39.85 -16.49
CA ASP A 151 7.78 -39.21 -16.81
C ASP A 151 7.13 -38.54 -15.59
N LEU A 152 7.19 -39.18 -14.43
CA LEU A 152 6.65 -38.63 -13.18
C LEU A 152 7.53 -37.50 -12.64
N GLU A 153 8.84 -37.65 -12.74
CA GLU A 153 9.80 -36.61 -12.35
C GLU A 153 9.54 -35.32 -13.14
N ILE A 154 9.45 -35.41 -14.48
CA ILE A 154 9.13 -34.27 -15.35
C ILE A 154 7.79 -33.64 -14.98
N LEU A 155 6.76 -34.44 -14.67
CA LEU A 155 5.46 -33.94 -14.24
C LEU A 155 5.57 -33.12 -12.94
N LEU A 156 6.24 -33.69 -11.93
CA LEU A 156 6.41 -33.05 -10.63
C LEU A 156 7.32 -31.81 -10.70
N GLU A 157 8.39 -31.83 -11.49
CA GLU A 157 9.25 -30.67 -11.74
C GLU A 157 8.48 -29.53 -12.41
N THR A 158 7.59 -29.85 -13.36
CA THR A 158 6.75 -28.83 -14.01
C THR A 158 5.83 -28.16 -12.99
N HIS A 159 5.19 -28.93 -12.10
CA HIS A 159 4.34 -28.38 -11.04
C HIS A 159 5.13 -27.63 -9.97
N LEU A 160 6.36 -28.08 -9.68
CA LEU A 160 7.28 -27.36 -8.79
C LEU A 160 7.62 -25.99 -9.36
N GLN A 161 7.96 -25.91 -10.65
CA GLN A 161 8.26 -24.66 -11.34
C GLN A 161 7.07 -23.70 -11.32
N LEU A 162 5.86 -24.17 -11.63
CA LEU A 162 4.64 -23.36 -11.54
C LEU A 162 4.39 -22.83 -10.12
N THR A 163 4.68 -23.65 -9.12
CA THR A 163 4.58 -23.24 -7.71
C THR A 163 5.61 -22.14 -7.40
N ASP A 164 6.85 -22.27 -7.85
CA ASP A 164 7.89 -21.25 -7.64
C ASP A 164 7.58 -19.92 -8.34
N GLU A 165 7.03 -19.96 -9.56
CA GLU A 165 6.57 -18.77 -10.27
C GLU A 165 5.50 -18.02 -9.47
N LEU A 166 4.49 -18.74 -8.97
CA LEU A 166 3.43 -18.16 -8.13
C LEU A 166 3.97 -17.66 -6.79
N SER A 167 4.99 -18.30 -6.22
CA SER A 167 5.70 -17.79 -5.04
C SER A 167 6.37 -16.44 -5.32
N GLY A 168 7.01 -16.29 -6.48
CA GLY A 168 7.63 -15.03 -6.89
C GLY A 168 6.60 -13.91 -7.08
N GLU A 169 5.43 -14.20 -7.67
CA GLU A 169 4.33 -13.22 -7.76
C GLU A 169 3.81 -12.79 -6.38
N LEU A 170 3.71 -13.73 -5.45
CA LEU A 170 3.32 -13.47 -4.08
C LEU A 170 4.33 -12.56 -3.36
N GLU A 171 5.63 -12.82 -3.52
CA GLU A 171 6.71 -11.99 -2.96
C GLU A 171 6.65 -10.55 -3.51
N ASN A 172 6.53 -10.40 -4.84
CA ASN A 172 6.33 -9.10 -5.48
C ASN A 172 5.11 -8.34 -4.92
N MET A 173 4.04 -9.06 -4.57
CA MET A 173 2.85 -8.46 -3.99
C MET A 173 3.05 -8.08 -2.52
N GLU A 174 3.82 -8.85 -1.74
CA GLU A 174 4.21 -8.48 -0.38
C GLU A 174 5.07 -7.20 -0.35
N GLU A 175 6.01 -7.08 -1.29
CA GLU A 175 6.83 -5.87 -1.45
C GLU A 175 5.96 -4.66 -1.77
N LYS A 176 5.00 -4.80 -2.70
CA LYS A 176 4.02 -3.73 -3.01
C LYS A 176 3.26 -3.31 -1.76
N ILE A 177 2.70 -4.25 -0.99
CA ILE A 177 1.98 -3.94 0.26
C ILE A 177 2.88 -3.16 1.22
N THR A 178 4.09 -3.66 1.45
CA THR A 178 5.05 -3.05 2.38
C THR A 178 5.42 -1.63 1.95
N HIS A 179 5.67 -1.43 0.66
CA HIS A 179 5.94 -0.10 0.10
C HIS A 179 4.78 0.88 0.35
N TYR A 180 3.54 0.46 0.12
CA TYR A 180 2.39 1.32 0.38
C TYR A 180 2.17 1.59 1.88
N GLU A 181 2.42 0.61 2.76
CA GLU A 181 2.39 0.83 4.21
C GLU A 181 3.42 1.88 4.65
N GLU A 182 4.64 1.84 4.10
CA GLU A 182 5.68 2.82 4.37
C GLU A 182 5.31 4.21 3.87
N LEU A 183 4.87 4.35 2.61
CA LEU A 183 4.40 5.62 2.05
C LEU A 183 3.30 6.25 2.92
N MET A 184 2.40 5.41 3.40
CA MET A 184 1.30 5.84 4.23
C MET A 184 1.73 6.29 5.62
N ARG A 185 2.69 5.60 6.24
CA ARG A 185 3.32 6.05 7.50
C ARG A 185 4.04 7.38 7.30
N LEU A 186 4.77 7.56 6.21
CA LEU A 186 5.42 8.83 5.87
C LEU A 186 4.40 9.96 5.73
N ASN A 187 3.26 9.72 5.09
CA ASN A 187 2.20 10.72 4.96
C ASN A 187 1.58 11.08 6.33
N LEU A 188 1.37 10.10 7.21
CA LEU A 188 0.91 10.35 8.58
C LEU A 188 1.90 11.19 9.37
N ASP A 189 3.19 10.88 9.30
CA ASP A 189 4.23 11.64 9.97
C ASP A 189 4.35 13.06 9.41
N TYR A 190 4.24 13.22 8.09
CA TYR A 190 4.16 14.53 7.45
C TYR A 190 2.99 15.36 7.98
N ASN A 191 1.80 14.76 8.06
CA ASN A 191 0.60 15.44 8.58
C ASN A 191 0.73 15.77 10.07
N ARG A 192 1.30 14.87 10.88
CA ARG A 192 1.60 15.14 12.29
C ARG A 192 2.53 16.35 12.43
N ASN A 193 3.61 16.38 11.65
CA ASN A 193 4.57 17.49 11.64
C ASN A 193 3.92 18.80 11.17
N LYS A 194 3.02 18.74 10.18
CA LYS A 194 2.23 19.88 9.73
C LYS A 194 1.31 20.43 10.84
N PHE A 195 0.66 19.55 11.61
CA PHE A 195 -0.17 19.98 12.74
C PHE A 195 0.64 20.59 13.89
N ILE A 196 1.80 20.04 14.21
CA ILE A 196 2.70 20.61 15.22
C ILE A 196 3.07 22.05 14.83
N LEU A 197 3.44 22.27 13.57
CA LEU A 197 3.76 23.60 13.06
C LEU A 197 2.54 24.54 13.07
N LEU A 198 1.36 24.05 12.68
CA LEU A 198 0.12 24.83 12.74
C LEU A 198 -0.24 25.22 14.17
N ASN A 199 -0.11 24.30 15.12
CA ASN A 199 -0.38 24.56 16.52
C ASN A 199 0.58 25.64 17.06
N ALA A 200 1.87 25.54 16.75
CA ALA A 200 2.84 26.57 17.10
C ALA A 200 2.44 27.96 16.55
N LYS A 201 2.02 28.04 15.27
CA LYS A 201 1.52 29.29 14.67
C LYS A 201 0.32 29.86 15.41
N ILE A 202 -0.64 29.01 15.82
CA ILE A 202 -1.81 29.44 16.59
C ILE A 202 -1.39 29.92 17.99
N SER A 203 -0.47 29.22 18.67
CA SER A 203 0.05 29.64 19.98
C SER A 203 0.73 31.01 19.93
N PHE A 204 1.55 31.28 18.91
CA PHE A 204 2.14 32.63 18.74
C PHE A 204 1.08 33.69 18.44
N SER A 205 0.13 33.40 17.55
CA SER A 205 -0.97 34.31 17.24
C SER A 205 -1.81 34.67 18.48
N THR A 206 -2.16 33.67 19.29
CA THR A 206 -2.90 33.86 20.55
C THR A 206 -2.08 34.63 21.59
N LEU A 207 -0.76 34.43 21.66
CA LEU A 207 0.13 35.22 22.50
C LEU A 207 0.06 36.72 22.14
N PHE A 208 0.23 37.07 20.86
CA PHE A 208 0.13 38.47 20.42
C PHE A 208 -1.26 39.07 20.68
N CYS A 209 -2.33 38.29 20.45
CA CYS A 209 -3.69 38.70 20.78
C CYS A 209 -3.88 38.96 22.29
N SER A 210 -3.31 38.11 23.14
CA SER A 210 -3.38 38.26 24.60
C SER A 210 -2.71 39.55 25.10
N ILE A 211 -1.56 39.93 24.53
CA ILE A 211 -0.88 41.20 24.86
C ILE A 211 -1.77 42.39 24.48
N CYS A 212 -2.36 42.38 23.28
CA CYS A 212 -3.30 43.42 22.83
C CYS A 212 -4.53 43.48 23.75
N ALA A 213 -5.07 42.33 24.16
CA ALA A 213 -6.22 42.26 25.04
C ALA A 213 -5.91 42.86 26.43
N VAL A 214 -4.74 42.58 27.01
CA VAL A 214 -4.33 43.15 28.31
C VAL A 214 -4.23 44.67 28.23
N ILE A 215 -3.59 45.22 27.19
CA ILE A 215 -3.46 46.67 27.01
C ILE A 215 -4.85 47.31 26.86
N THR A 216 -5.69 46.74 25.99
CA THR A 216 -7.07 47.21 25.80
C THR A 216 -7.87 47.17 27.10
N SER A 217 -7.71 46.11 27.89
CA SER A 217 -8.39 45.93 29.17
C SER A 217 -7.97 47.00 30.18
N LEU A 218 -6.66 47.27 30.32
CA LEU A 218 -6.14 48.28 31.26
C LEU A 218 -6.68 49.68 30.96
N PHE A 219 -6.78 50.06 29.69
CA PHE A 219 -7.34 51.35 29.28
C PHE A 219 -8.88 51.37 29.25
N GLY A 220 -9.53 50.20 29.22
CA GLY A 220 -10.99 50.06 29.31
C GLY A 220 -11.54 50.05 30.74
N MET A 221 -10.69 50.07 31.76
CA MET A 221 -11.10 50.11 33.16
C MET A 221 -11.52 51.52 33.59
N ASN A 222 -12.56 51.62 34.42
CA ASN A 222 -13.03 52.87 35.04
C ASN A 222 -12.16 53.29 36.25
N LEU A 223 -10.84 53.27 36.06
CA LEU A 223 -9.83 53.70 37.03
C LEU A 223 -9.13 54.94 36.48
N LYS A 224 -8.87 55.94 37.32
CA LYS A 224 -8.16 57.15 36.92
C LYS A 224 -6.80 56.83 36.32
N ASN A 225 -6.69 56.97 35.01
CA ASN A 225 -5.46 56.98 34.25
C ASN A 225 -4.95 58.42 34.13
N PHE A 226 -3.67 58.66 34.46
CA PHE A 226 -3.01 59.99 34.38
C PHE A 226 -2.90 60.59 32.96
N ILE A 227 -3.48 59.91 31.96
CA ILE A 227 -3.43 60.24 30.52
C ILE A 227 -4.83 60.64 29.99
N GLU A 228 -5.88 60.55 30.81
CA GLU A 228 -7.29 60.78 30.41
C GLU A 228 -7.59 62.18 29.88
N HIS A 229 -6.86 63.20 30.32
CA HIS A 229 -7.10 64.60 29.93
C HIS A 229 -6.54 64.98 28.55
N ASN A 230 -5.87 64.05 27.86
CA ASN A 230 -5.25 64.31 26.56
C ASN A 230 -6.12 63.77 25.42
N ASP A 231 -6.64 64.65 24.57
CA ASP A 231 -7.51 64.31 23.43
C ASP A 231 -6.88 63.32 22.44
N TYR A 232 -5.54 63.21 22.40
CA TYR A 232 -4.81 62.31 21.49
C TYR A 232 -4.54 60.91 22.06
N ALA A 233 -4.81 60.67 23.35
CA ALA A 233 -4.44 59.42 24.02
C ALA A 233 -5.09 58.17 23.37
N PHE A 234 -6.38 58.27 23.04
CA PHE A 234 -7.13 57.19 22.39
C PHE A 234 -6.55 56.82 21.02
N PHE A 235 -6.15 57.83 20.24
CA PHE A 235 -5.54 57.62 18.93
C PHE A 235 -4.17 56.94 19.04
N ILE A 236 -3.33 57.36 19.99
CA ILE A 236 -2.00 56.78 20.21
C ILE A 236 -2.10 55.29 20.59
N VAL A 237 -2.98 54.94 21.54
CA VAL A 237 -3.17 53.55 21.97
C VAL A 237 -3.74 52.69 20.83
N SER A 238 -4.69 53.21 20.06
CA SER A 238 -5.24 52.48 18.90
C SER A 238 -4.19 52.21 17.81
N ILE A 239 -3.33 53.19 17.51
CA ILE A 239 -2.22 53.03 16.56
C ILE A 239 -1.20 52.02 17.10
N PHE A 240 -0.90 52.05 18.40
CA PHE A 240 0.01 51.10 19.02
C PHE A 240 -0.51 49.66 18.91
N ILE A 241 -1.77 49.41 19.27
CA ILE A 241 -2.39 48.07 19.21
C ILE A 241 -2.44 47.54 17.76
N THR A 242 -2.82 48.38 16.80
CA THR A 242 -2.85 47.98 15.38
C THR A 242 -1.45 47.67 14.85
N SER A 243 -0.44 48.47 15.20
CA SER A 243 0.96 48.20 14.84
C SER A 243 1.45 46.88 15.43
N TRP A 244 1.15 46.62 16.71
CA TRP A 244 1.56 45.39 17.40
C TRP A 244 0.89 44.14 16.81
N SER A 245 -0.38 44.26 16.41
CA SER A 245 -1.12 43.20 15.72
C SER A 245 -0.50 42.85 14.36
N ILE A 246 -0.10 43.86 13.57
CA ILE A 246 0.58 43.67 12.29
C ILE A 246 1.93 42.95 12.49
N VAL A 247 2.70 43.36 13.50
CA VAL A 247 3.96 42.70 13.88
C VAL A 247 3.72 41.23 14.25
N GLY A 248 2.69 40.93 15.03
CA GLY A 248 2.32 39.56 15.41
C GLY A 248 1.99 38.67 14.20
N ILE A 249 1.25 39.20 13.22
CA ILE A 249 0.92 38.49 11.97
C ILE A 249 2.19 38.24 11.14
N TYR A 250 3.07 39.24 11.02
CA TYR A 250 4.34 39.12 10.31
C TYR A 250 5.22 38.04 10.95
N PHE A 251 5.33 38.05 12.27
CA PHE A 251 6.11 37.07 13.03
C PHE A 251 5.55 35.65 12.88
N THR A 252 4.23 35.50 12.94
CA THR A 252 3.55 34.19 12.77
C THR A 252 3.74 33.63 11.35
N LYS A 253 3.74 34.49 10.32
CA LYS A 253 4.05 34.07 8.94
C LYS A 253 5.50 33.64 8.78
N ASN A 254 6.43 34.34 9.41
CA ASN A 254 7.87 34.10 9.33
C ASN A 254 8.38 33.05 10.34
N ILE A 255 7.50 32.25 10.94
CA ILE A 255 7.91 31.27 11.96
C ILE A 255 8.79 30.16 11.38
N ASN A 256 8.59 29.79 10.11
CA ASN A 256 9.32 28.68 9.47
C ASN A 256 10.82 29.01 9.32
N THR A 257 11.14 30.27 9.01
CA THR A 257 12.53 30.77 8.95
C THR A 257 13.12 30.88 10.35
N LEU A 258 12.35 31.36 11.34
CA LEU A 258 12.77 31.42 12.74
C LEU A 258 13.10 30.05 13.33
N LEU A 259 12.24 29.05 13.10
CA LEU A 259 12.50 27.67 13.53
C LEU A 259 13.77 27.11 12.87
N ARG A 260 13.98 27.38 11.58
CA ARG A 260 15.23 27.03 10.88
C ARG A 260 16.46 27.74 11.45
N PHE A 261 16.33 29.00 11.86
CA PHE A 261 17.40 29.71 12.56
C PHE A 261 17.69 29.06 13.91
N PHE A 262 16.66 28.74 14.68
CA PHE A 262 16.82 28.11 15.99
C PHE A 262 17.44 26.71 15.90
N ASP A 263 16.99 25.87 14.95
CA ASP A 263 17.58 24.56 14.68
C ASP A 263 19.06 24.65 14.28
N LYS A 264 19.43 25.67 13.48
CA LYS A 264 20.83 25.90 13.10
C LYS A 264 21.71 26.29 14.30
N TYR A 265 21.14 26.88 15.35
CA TYR A 265 21.86 27.29 16.56
C TYR A 265 21.73 26.29 17.73
N ASN A 266 20.77 25.37 17.69
CA ASN A 266 20.55 24.32 18.69
C ASN A 266 21.34 23.02 18.42
N VAL A 267 22.15 22.94 17.36
CA VAL A 267 23.16 21.88 17.22
C VAL A 267 24.39 22.25 18.07
N LYS A 268 24.28 22.05 19.38
CA LYS A 268 25.41 21.97 20.32
C LYS A 268 25.12 20.95 21.40
#